data_AF-A0A9D1I1J3-F1
#
_entry.id   AF-A0A9D1I1J3-F1
#
_cell.length_a   1.000
_cell.length_b   1.000
_cell.length_c   1.000
_cell.angle_alpha   90.00
_cell.angle_beta   90.00
_cell.angle_gamma   90.00
#
_symmetry.space_group_name_H-M   'P 1'
#
loop_
_entity.id
_entity.type
_entity.pdbx_description
1 polymer ?
#
loop_
_entity_poly.entity_id
_entity_poly.type
_entity_poly.pdbx_seq_one_letter_code
_entity_poly.pdbx_strand_id
1 'polypeptide(L)'
;MGLMEMFANPETFTELSLGEKLAGSGVTALMGMGVTFIVLIILWIFIAIMGKVVSSAEKGDKASEETKAAATPSVAAVSAESASNDSLVAVIAAAIAAYEGSAGSGNLVVRKITRISGEITPWSNAAREDCIESRKF
;
A
#
# COMPACT_ATOMS: atom_id res chain seq x y z
N MET A 1 -0.07 54.91 -17.02
CA MET A 1 -1.39 54.34 -16.63
C MET A 1 -1.18 52.87 -16.37
N GLY A 2 -1.72 52.33 -15.28
CA GLY A 2 -1.37 51.00 -14.79
C GLY A 2 -1.84 49.90 -15.75
N LEU A 3 -1.04 48.84 -15.90
CA LEU A 3 -1.38 47.63 -16.66
C LEU A 3 -2.77 47.09 -16.30
N MET A 4 -3.21 47.28 -15.06
CA MET A 4 -4.51 46.86 -14.55
C MET A 4 -5.71 47.60 -15.17
N GLU A 5 -5.53 48.83 -15.67
CA GLU A 5 -6.57 49.57 -16.41
C GLU A 5 -6.57 49.26 -17.90
N MET A 6 -5.42 48.84 -18.44
CA MET A 6 -5.29 48.47 -19.86
C MET A 6 -5.90 47.08 -20.14
N PHE A 7 -5.97 46.20 -19.13
CA PHE A 7 -6.70 44.92 -19.17
C PHE A 7 -8.20 45.04 -18.79
N ALA A 8 -8.64 46.17 -18.22
CA ALA A 8 -10.03 46.41 -17.83
C ALA A 8 -10.90 46.95 -18.99
N ASN A 9 -10.29 47.43 -20.07
CA ASN A 9 -10.99 47.92 -21.25
C ASN A 9 -11.05 46.84 -22.35
N PRO A 10 -12.24 46.37 -22.76
CA PRO A 10 -12.40 45.26 -23.71
C PRO A 10 -11.92 45.57 -25.14
N GLU A 11 -11.63 46.84 -25.46
CA GLU A 11 -11.21 47.32 -26.78
C GLU A 11 -9.71 47.09 -27.07
N THR A 12 -8.86 46.92 -26.05
CA THR A 12 -7.39 46.68 -26.22
C THR A 12 -7.07 45.21 -26.51
N PHE A 13 -8.00 44.29 -26.28
CA PHE A 13 -7.85 42.88 -26.64
C PHE A 13 -7.95 42.65 -28.15
N THR A 14 -8.52 43.60 -28.89
CA THR A 14 -8.71 43.56 -30.34
C THR A 14 -7.61 44.29 -31.12
N GLU A 15 -6.87 45.22 -30.49
CA GLU A 15 -5.74 45.91 -31.14
C GLU A 15 -4.40 45.16 -31.07
N LEU A 16 -4.25 44.17 -30.19
CA LEU A 16 -3.02 43.36 -30.11
C LEU A 16 -3.12 42.12 -31.02
N SER A 17 -2.13 42.00 -31.90
CA SER A 17 -1.98 40.87 -32.81
C SER A 17 -1.96 39.54 -32.04
N LEU A 18 -2.51 38.48 -32.64
CA LEU A 18 -2.50 37.12 -32.06
C LEU A 18 -1.10 36.69 -31.60
N GLY A 19 -0.05 37.20 -32.25
CA GLY A 19 1.35 36.95 -31.88
C GLY A 19 1.75 37.50 -30.51
N GLU A 20 1.29 38.71 -30.14
CA GLU A 20 1.63 39.34 -28.86
C GLU A 20 0.83 38.70 -27.71
N LYS A 21 -0.42 38.32 -27.96
CA LYS A 21 -1.23 37.51 -27.03
C LYS A 21 -0.62 36.13 -26.79
N LEU A 22 -0.17 35.46 -27.86
CA LEU A 22 0.46 34.15 -27.76
C LEU A 22 1.79 34.24 -27.00
N ALA A 23 2.62 35.25 -27.28
CA ALA A 23 3.87 35.50 -26.56
C ALA A 23 3.63 35.78 -25.07
N GLY A 24 2.66 36.64 -24.74
CA GLY A 24 2.28 36.93 -23.35
C GLY A 24 1.78 35.69 -22.60
N SER A 25 0.93 34.87 -23.25
CA SER A 25 0.45 33.62 -22.66
C SER A 25 1.56 32.58 -22.49
N GLY A 26 2.49 32.49 -23.45
CA GLY A 26 3.62 31.57 -23.42
C GLY A 26 4.55 31.82 -22.23
N VAL A 27 4.80 33.10 -21.90
CA VAL A 27 5.61 33.46 -20.73
C VAL A 27 4.94 33.01 -19.44
N THR A 28 3.62 33.21 -19.29
CA THR A 28 2.89 32.74 -18.09
C THR A 28 2.82 31.22 -17.99
N ALA A 29 2.71 30.51 -19.12
CA ALA A 29 2.72 29.05 -19.16
C ALA A 29 4.10 28.49 -18.79
N LEU A 30 5.19 29.08 -19.30
CA LEU A 30 6.56 28.70 -18.90
C LEU A 30 6.81 28.97 -17.42
N MET A 31 6.30 30.09 -16.89
CA MET A 31 6.40 30.40 -15.47
C MET A 31 5.65 29.36 -14.62
N GLY A 32 4.43 28.99 -15.02
CA GLY A 32 3.65 27.93 -14.37
C GLY A 32 4.31 26.55 -14.46
N MET A 33 4.80 26.19 -15.65
CA MET A 33 5.48 24.91 -15.90
C MET A 33 6.81 24.80 -15.15
N GLY A 34 7.54 25.90 -15.02
CA GLY A 34 8.77 25.97 -14.23
C GLY A 34 8.50 25.77 -12.73
N VAL A 35 7.48 26.46 -12.19
CA VAL A 35 7.12 26.35 -10.76
C VAL A 35 6.67 24.93 -10.43
N THR A 36 5.84 24.30 -11.26
CA THR A 36 5.42 22.90 -11.02
C THR A 36 6.60 21.93 -11.09
N PHE A 37 7.53 22.12 -12.02
CA PHE A 37 8.75 21.31 -12.12
C PHE A 37 9.64 21.41 -10.86
N ILE A 38 9.79 22.62 -10.30
CA ILE A 38 10.53 22.84 -9.05
C ILE A 38 9.84 22.13 -7.87
N VAL A 39 8.52 22.24 -7.76
CA VAL A 39 7.75 21.57 -6.70
C VAL A 39 7.89 20.05 -6.77
N LEU A 40 7.87 19.46 -7.96
CA LEU A 40 8.09 18.03 -8.18
C LEU A 40 9.49 17.58 -7.74
N ILE A 41 10.52 18.35 -8.07
CA ILE A 41 11.91 18.07 -7.64
C ILE A 41 12.02 18.12 -6.12
N ILE A 42 11.43 19.14 -5.50
CA ILE A 42 11.44 19.30 -4.05
C ILE A 42 10.76 18.09 -3.39
N LEU A 43 9.58 17.68 -3.88
CA LEU A 43 8.85 16.53 -3.36
C LEU A 43 9.66 15.23 -3.50
N TRP A 44 10.35 15.05 -4.63
CA TRP A 44 11.25 13.91 -4.85
C TRP A 44 12.39 13.87 -3.83
N ILE A 45 13.03 15.02 -3.57
CA ILE A 45 14.09 15.14 -2.56
C ILE A 45 13.56 14.81 -1.16
N PHE A 46 12.37 15.31 -0.79
CA PHE A 46 11.76 15.00 0.50
C PHE A 46 11.52 13.51 0.70
N ILE A 47 10.97 12.83 -0.31
CA ILE A 47 10.76 11.37 -0.28
C ILE A 47 12.10 10.64 -0.17
N ALA A 48 13.13 11.08 -0.91
CA ALA A 48 14.47 10.49 -0.86
C ALA A 48 15.12 10.64 0.52
N ILE A 49 14.97 11.80 1.18
CA ILE A 49 15.49 12.03 2.53
C ILE A 49 14.77 11.15 3.54
N MET A 50 13.44 11.09 3.53
CA MET A 50 12.70 10.19 4.43
C MET A 50 13.02 8.72 4.16
N GLY A 51 13.11 8.30 2.90
CA GLY A 51 13.54 6.96 2.52
C GLY A 51 14.95 6.64 3.01
N LYS A 52 15.91 7.56 2.90
CA LYS A 52 17.28 7.37 3.40
C LYS A 52 17.32 7.32 4.93
N VAL A 53 16.51 8.11 5.63
CA VAL A 53 16.42 8.07 7.10
C VAL A 53 15.82 6.74 7.58
N VAL A 54 14.77 6.24 6.92
CA VAL A 54 14.17 4.93 7.22
C VAL A 54 15.12 3.78 6.87
N SER A 55 15.76 3.78 5.70
CA SER A 55 16.76 2.75 5.36
C SER A 55 18.04 2.82 6.19
N SER A 56 18.38 3.97 6.78
CA SER A 56 19.47 4.06 7.77
C SER A 56 19.10 3.42 9.11
N ALA A 57 17.82 3.29 9.46
CA ALA A 57 17.37 2.53 10.62
C ALA A 57 17.38 1.01 10.36
N GLU A 58 17.22 0.56 9.11
CA GLU A 58 17.31 -0.86 8.73
C GLU A 58 18.75 -1.34 8.47
N LYS A 59 19.72 -0.42 8.34
CA LYS A 59 21.15 -0.76 8.18
C LYS A 59 21.84 -1.10 9.51
N GLY A 60 21.08 -1.54 10.51
CA GLY A 60 21.58 -2.19 11.72
C GLY A 60 21.55 -3.72 11.68
N ASP A 61 20.82 -4.32 10.73
CA ASP A 61 20.52 -5.78 10.77
C ASP A 61 20.81 -6.53 9.46
N LYS A 62 21.62 -5.96 8.56
CA LYS A 62 22.08 -6.65 7.33
C LYS A 62 23.60 -6.60 7.14
N ALA A 63 24.33 -6.90 8.20
CA ALA A 63 25.78 -7.08 8.14
C ALA A 63 26.25 -8.43 8.74
N SER A 64 25.34 -9.40 8.90
CA SER A 64 25.71 -10.75 9.36
C SER A 64 24.90 -11.84 8.66
N GLU A 65 24.85 -11.81 7.33
CA GLU A 65 24.34 -12.98 6.59
C GLU A 65 25.10 -13.23 5.28
N GLU A 66 26.36 -12.79 5.23
CA GLU A 66 27.27 -13.14 4.14
C GLU A 66 28.55 -13.74 4.69
N THR A 67 28.44 -14.70 5.62
CA THR A 67 29.46 -15.72 5.95
C THR A 67 28.84 -16.70 6.95
N LYS A 68 27.98 -17.60 6.49
CA LYS A 68 27.92 -18.92 7.13
C LYS A 68 27.39 -19.99 6.18
N ALA A 69 28.34 -20.84 5.78
CA ALA A 69 28.14 -22.26 5.51
C ALA A 69 27.43 -22.63 4.19
N ALA A 70 28.26 -22.73 3.15
CA ALA A 70 28.34 -24.00 2.45
C ALA A 70 28.58 -25.13 3.49
N ALA A 71 27.52 -25.83 3.89
CA ALA A 71 27.60 -27.14 4.54
C ALA A 71 26.26 -27.87 4.44
N THR A 72 26.22 -28.87 3.56
CA THR A 72 25.45 -30.13 3.63
C THR A 72 23.91 -30.11 3.53
N PRO A 73 23.31 -31.04 2.76
CA PRO A 73 21.87 -31.15 2.60
C PRO A 73 21.27 -31.74 3.88
N SER A 74 20.65 -30.87 4.68
CA SER A 74 19.91 -31.31 5.86
C SER A 74 18.52 -31.76 5.45
N VAL A 75 18.41 -33.08 5.28
CA VAL A 75 17.29 -33.93 5.67
C VAL A 75 15.91 -33.32 5.48
N ALA A 76 15.19 -33.86 4.50
CA ALA A 76 13.75 -33.83 4.43
C ALA A 76 13.16 -34.08 5.82
N ALA A 77 12.75 -33.02 6.50
CA ALA A 77 11.74 -33.10 7.53
C ALA A 77 10.48 -33.53 6.80
N VAL A 78 10.23 -34.83 6.82
CA VAL A 78 8.96 -35.45 6.51
C VAL A 78 7.92 -34.65 7.30
N SER A 79 7.29 -33.68 6.63
CA SER A 79 5.96 -33.27 7.00
C SER A 79 5.17 -34.55 6.83
N ALA A 80 4.96 -35.26 7.94
CA ALA A 80 3.96 -36.30 7.99
C ALA A 80 2.68 -35.59 7.58
N GLU A 81 2.36 -35.76 6.31
CA GLU A 81 1.07 -35.58 5.69
C GLU A 81 0.09 -36.37 6.55
N SER A 82 -0.30 -35.75 7.67
CA SER A 82 -1.31 -36.24 8.57
C SER A 82 -2.57 -36.05 7.78
N ALA A 83 -2.92 -37.12 7.06
CA ALA A 83 -4.03 -37.23 6.15
C ALA A 83 -5.18 -36.31 6.58
N SER A 84 -5.39 -35.29 5.75
CA SER A 84 -6.61 -34.52 5.45
C SER A 84 -7.90 -34.88 6.21
N ASN A 85 -7.90 -34.87 7.55
CA ASN A 85 -9.08 -35.18 8.36
C ASN A 85 -9.37 -34.12 9.44
N ASP A 86 -8.55 -33.08 9.57
CA ASP A 86 -8.75 -32.00 10.54
C ASP A 86 -10.12 -31.31 10.36
N SER A 87 -10.55 -31.13 9.11
CA SER A 87 -11.89 -30.62 8.80
C SER A 87 -13.02 -31.55 9.24
N LEU A 88 -12.83 -32.87 9.17
CA LEU A 88 -13.83 -33.85 9.61
C LEU A 88 -13.93 -33.88 11.13
N VAL A 89 -12.79 -33.85 11.82
CA VAL A 89 -12.73 -33.78 13.29
C VAL A 89 -13.40 -32.50 13.80
N ALA A 90 -13.13 -31.35 13.17
CA ALA A 90 -13.75 -30.08 13.53
C ALA A 90 -15.27 -30.06 13.32
N VAL A 91 -15.77 -30.63 12.23
CA VAL A 91 -17.22 -30.73 11.95
C VAL A 91 -17.92 -31.63 12.97
N ILE A 92 -17.32 -32.77 13.32
CA ILE A 92 -17.87 -33.68 14.34
C ILE A 92 -17.89 -33.00 15.72
N ALA A 93 -16.79 -32.34 16.10
CA ALA A 93 -16.72 -31.59 17.36
C ALA A 93 -17.77 -30.46 17.43
N ALA A 94 -17.99 -29.73 16.32
CA ALA A 94 -19.03 -28.71 16.25
C ALA A 94 -20.45 -29.30 16.36
N ALA A 95 -20.71 -30.45 15.72
CA ALA A 95 -22.00 -31.13 15.82
C ALA A 95 -22.30 -31.61 17.25
N ILE A 96 -21.30 -32.16 17.94
CA ILE A 96 -21.43 -32.57 19.35
C ILE A 96 -21.67 -31.35 20.24
N ALA A 97 -20.92 -30.26 20.06
CA ALA A 97 -21.09 -29.03 20.83
C ALA A 97 -22.48 -28.38 20.64
N ALA A 98 -23.03 -28.46 19.43
CA ALA A 98 -24.40 -28.03 19.14
C ALA A 98 -25.45 -28.96 19.78
N TYR A 99 -25.18 -30.27 19.84
CA TYR A 99 -26.06 -31.26 20.46
C TYR A 99 -26.07 -31.17 22.00
N GLU A 100 -24.92 -30.95 22.63
CA GLU A 100 -24.78 -30.81 24.08
C GLU A 100 -25.23 -29.44 24.62
N GLY A 101 -25.70 -28.53 23.75
CA GLY A 101 -26.26 -27.23 24.14
C GLY A 101 -25.26 -26.24 24.74
N SER A 102 -23.96 -26.57 24.71
CA SER A 102 -22.88 -25.79 25.34
C SER A 102 -22.39 -24.63 24.45
N ALA A 103 -22.65 -24.70 23.14
CA ALA A 103 -22.36 -23.63 22.19
C ALA A 103 -23.67 -23.04 21.64
N GLY A 104 -23.80 -21.71 21.74
CA GLY A 104 -24.99 -20.94 21.39
C GLY A 104 -25.64 -21.34 20.06
N SER A 105 -26.97 -21.33 20.09
CA SER A 105 -27.92 -21.51 18.98
C SER A 105 -27.36 -21.33 17.56
N GLY A 106 -27.14 -22.46 16.87
CA GLY A 106 -27.42 -22.58 15.43
C GLY A 106 -26.49 -21.93 14.39
N ASN A 107 -25.43 -21.21 14.76
CA ASN A 107 -24.58 -20.51 13.78
C ASN A 107 -23.08 -20.85 13.84
N LEU A 108 -22.71 -22.10 14.13
CA LEU A 108 -21.30 -22.54 14.01
C LEU A 108 -20.94 -22.77 12.54
N VAL A 109 -20.06 -21.92 11.98
CA VAL A 109 -19.59 -22.06 10.60
C VAL A 109 -18.13 -22.52 10.57
N VAL A 110 -17.89 -23.77 10.15
CA VAL A 110 -16.54 -24.33 9.97
C VAL A 110 -16.03 -23.99 8.58
N ARG A 111 -14.86 -23.33 8.48
CA ARG A 111 -14.18 -23.05 7.19
C ARG A 111 -12.69 -23.37 7.29
N LYS A 112 -12.13 -23.96 6.23
CA LYS A 112 -10.68 -24.16 6.10
C LYS A 112 -9.99 -22.82 5.88
N ILE A 113 -9.02 -22.48 6.72
CA ILE A 113 -8.18 -21.28 6.58
C ILE A 113 -6.76 -21.73 6.26
N THR A 114 -6.25 -21.39 5.08
CA THR A 114 -4.85 -21.61 4.72
C THR A 114 -4.04 -20.35 5.03
N ARG A 115 -2.91 -20.53 5.73
CA ARG A 115 -1.94 -19.45 5.90
C ARG A 115 -1.14 -19.31 4.61
N ILE A 116 -1.10 -18.10 4.08
CA ILE A 116 -0.17 -17.76 3.00
C ILE A 116 1.18 -17.41 3.63
N SER A 117 2.26 -18.06 3.21
CA SER A 117 3.62 -17.69 3.62
C SER A 117 4.15 -16.61 2.67
N GLY A 118 4.60 -15.48 3.21
CA GLY A 118 5.17 -14.37 2.44
C GLY A 118 5.40 -13.14 3.29
N GLU A 119 5.96 -12.08 2.71
CA GLU A 119 6.11 -10.78 3.34
C GLU A 119 4.73 -10.11 3.50
N ILE A 120 4.24 -10.01 4.72
CA ILE A 120 2.92 -9.46 5.03
C ILE A 120 3.11 -8.00 5.43
N THR A 121 2.55 -7.07 4.64
CA THR A 121 2.56 -5.65 5.00
C THR A 121 1.61 -5.39 6.19
N PRO A 122 1.87 -4.38 7.04
CA PRO A 122 0.99 -4.05 8.16
C PRO A 122 -0.46 -3.78 7.74
N TRP A 123 -0.67 -3.21 6.54
CA TRP A 123 -1.99 -2.98 5.96
C TRP A 123 -2.70 -4.26 5.53
N SER A 124 -1.95 -5.25 5.01
CA SER A 124 -2.51 -6.56 4.68
C SER A 124 -3.00 -7.29 5.93
N ASN A 125 -2.30 -7.14 7.06
CA ASN A 125 -2.76 -7.74 8.32
C ASN A 125 -4.04 -7.07 8.84
N ALA A 126 -4.07 -5.73 8.88
CA ALA A 126 -5.26 -4.98 9.31
C ALA A 126 -6.51 -5.29 8.47
N ALA A 127 -6.39 -5.32 7.14
CA ALA A 127 -7.51 -5.65 6.26
C ALA A 127 -8.05 -7.08 6.46
N ARG A 128 -7.18 -8.03 6.84
CA ARG A 128 -7.60 -9.41 7.16
C ARG A 128 -8.34 -9.47 8.49
N GLU A 129 -7.93 -8.68 9.47
CA GLU A 129 -8.63 -8.56 10.75
C GLU A 129 -10.04 -7.98 10.55
N ASP A 130 -10.19 -6.90 9.79
CA ASP A 130 -11.50 -6.32 9.42
C ASP A 130 -12.39 -7.34 8.66
N CYS A 131 -11.79 -8.11 7.74
CA CYS A 131 -12.49 -9.17 7.01
C CYS A 131 -12.90 -10.36 7.89
N ILE A 132 -12.22 -10.60 9.01
CA ILE A 132 -12.58 -11.66 9.96
C ILE A 132 -13.64 -11.13 10.94
N GLU A 133 -13.52 -9.88 11.38
CA GLU A 133 -14.46 -9.25 12.30
C GLU A 133 -15.83 -9.02 11.68
N SER A 134 -15.89 -8.58 10.42
CA SER A 134 -17.16 -8.49 9.66
C SER A 134 -17.90 -9.83 9.52
N ARG A 135 -17.23 -10.96 9.75
CA ARG A 135 -17.82 -12.30 9.71
C ARG A 135 -18.27 -12.81 11.10
N LYS A 136 -18.09 -12.02 12.16
CA LYS A 136 -18.50 -12.36 13.54
C LYS A 136 -19.97 -12.05 13.85
N PHE A 137 -20.78 -11.68 12.86
CA PHE A 137 -22.21 -11.38 13.01
C PHE A 137 -23.06 -12.37 12.21
#